data_AF-A0A8X7U6X9-F1
#
_entry.id   AF-A0A8X7U6X9-F1
#
_cell.length_a   1.000
_cell.length_b   1.000
_cell.length_c   1.000
_cell.angle_alpha   90.00
_cell.angle_beta   90.00
_cell.angle_gamma   90.00
#
_symmetry.space_group_name_H-M   'P 1'
#
loop_
_entity.id
_entity.type
_entity.pdbx_description
1 polymer ?
#
loop_
_entity_poly.entity_id
_entity_poly.type
_entity_poly.pdbx_seq_one_letter_code
_entity_poly.pdbx_strand_id
1 'polypeptide(L)' 'MTKTSKAELISKDLVRRGFRSVNPTVIYSFMQAAGLTNDHLIGCFRYQDCCVDAETITTKAKKKRTRVINNFSAILKAN' A
#
# COMPACT_ATOMS: atom_id res chain seq x y z
N MET A 1 14.62 -13.02 11.55
CA MET A 1 13.75 -13.04 10.35
C MET A 1 12.41 -12.43 10.74
N THR A 2 12.13 -11.23 10.25
CA THR A 2 10.97 -10.41 10.61
C THR A 2 9.72 -10.92 9.89
N LYS A 3 8.83 -11.60 10.63
CA LYS A 3 7.49 -11.93 10.14
C LYS A 3 6.58 -10.76 10.46
N THR A 4 6.05 -10.09 9.44
CA THR A 4 5.03 -9.05 9.64
C THR A 4 3.65 -9.67 9.52
N SER A 5 2.70 -9.21 10.35
CA SER A 5 1.30 -9.68 10.31
C SER A 5 0.70 -9.54 8.92
N LYS A 6 1.07 -8.50 8.18
CA LYS A 6 0.63 -8.25 6.80
C LYS A 6 1.11 -9.33 5.82
N ALA A 7 2.39 -9.70 5.89
CA ALA A 7 2.95 -10.75 5.02
C ALA A 7 2.34 -12.12 5.34
N GLU A 8 2.03 -12.41 6.60
CA GLU A 8 1.33 -13.66 6.99
C GLU A 8 -0.09 -13.74 6.43
N LEU A 9 -0.84 -12.63 6.49
CA LEU A 9 -2.19 -12.55 5.93
C LEU A 9 -2.18 -12.76 4.42
N ILE A 10 -1.26 -12.08 3.71
CA ILE A 10 -1.11 -12.21 2.26
C ILE A 10 -0.67 -13.64 1.88
N SER A 11 0.30 -14.21 2.59
CA SER A 11 0.75 -15.59 2.39
C SER A 11 -0.41 -16.58 2.51
N LYS A 12 -1.22 -16.48 3.57
CA LYS A 12 -2.40 -17.34 3.77
C LYS A 12 -3.43 -17.21 2.64
N ASP A 13 -3.69 -15.99 2.18
CA ASP A 13 -4.63 -15.76 1.08
C ASP A 13 -4.12 -16.33 -0.25
N LEU A 14 -2.82 -16.17 -0.53
CA LEU A 14 -2.21 -16.71 -1.74
C LEU A 14 -2.19 -18.25 -1.74
N VAL A 15 -1.91 -18.88 -0.61
CA VAL A 15 -2.05 -20.35 -0.47
C VAL A 15 -3.48 -20.78 -0.76
N ARG A 16 -4.48 -20.08 -0.22
CA ARG A 16 -5.90 -20.39 -0.46
C ARG A 16 -6.28 -20.27 -1.94
N ARG A 17 -5.66 -19.34 -2.66
CA ARG A 17 -5.82 -19.15 -4.12
C ARG A 17 -5.04 -20.14 -4.97
N GLY A 18 -4.30 -21.07 -4.35
CA GLY A 18 -3.56 -22.12 -5.04
C GLY A 18 -2.11 -21.78 -5.44
N PHE A 19 -1.58 -20.64 -5.00
CA PHE A 19 -0.18 -20.31 -5.23
C PHE A 19 0.74 -21.22 -4.40
N ARG A 20 1.87 -21.61 -4.99
CA ARG A 20 2.92 -22.40 -4.33
C ARG A 20 4.13 -21.52 -4.01
N SER A 21 4.93 -21.92 -3.02
CA SER A 21 6.15 -21.21 -2.59
C SER A 21 5.93 -19.79 -2.04
N VAL A 22 4.72 -19.51 -1.55
CA VAL A 22 4.32 -18.20 -1.00
C VAL A 22 4.39 -18.18 0.53
N ASN A 23 5.54 -18.57 1.10
CA ASN A 23 5.72 -18.49 2.55
C ASN A 23 5.81 -17.00 3.02
N PRO A 24 5.52 -16.68 4.29
CA PRO A 24 5.50 -15.29 4.75
C PRO A 24 6.82 -14.53 4.51
N THR A 25 7.96 -15.22 4.55
CA THR A 25 9.28 -14.62 4.27
C THR A 25 9.42 -14.20 2.82
N VAL A 26 9.07 -15.07 1.87
CA VAL A 26 9.08 -14.76 0.43
C VAL A 26 8.13 -13.62 0.13
N ILE A 27 6.95 -13.62 0.75
CA ILE A 27 5.98 -12.51 0.61
C ILE A 27 6.56 -11.21 1.15
N TYR A 28 7.23 -11.25 2.29
CA TYR A 28 7.87 -10.05 2.83
C TYR A 28 8.97 -9.52 1.92
N SER A 29 9.84 -10.39 1.38
CA SER A 29 10.86 -9.99 0.39
C SER A 29 10.23 -9.46 -0.90
N PHE A 30 9.13 -10.06 -1.36
CA PHE A 30 8.36 -9.54 -2.49
C PHE A 30 7.82 -8.14 -2.20
N MET A 31 7.28 -7.91 -1.00
CA MET A 31 6.77 -6.59 -0.60
C MET A 31 7.88 -5.53 -0.61
N GLN A 32 9.11 -5.87 -0.20
CA GLN A 32 10.26 -4.97 -0.30
C GLN A 32 10.61 -4.66 -1.77
N ALA A 33 10.72 -5.69 -2.61
CA ALA A 33 11.08 -5.53 -4.02
C ALA A 33 10.01 -4.77 -4.83
N ALA A 34 8.73 -4.97 -4.51
CA ALA A 34 7.60 -4.32 -5.15
C ALA A 34 7.32 -2.89 -4.63
N GLY A 35 8.08 -2.42 -3.63
CA GLY A 35 7.88 -1.10 -3.03
C GLY A 35 6.64 -0.98 -2.14
N LEU A 36 6.08 -2.11 -1.67
CA LEU A 36 4.95 -2.14 -0.74
C LEU A 36 5.36 -1.87 0.72
N THR A 37 6.65 -2.03 1.01
CA THR A 37 7.29 -1.71 2.30
C THR A 37 8.56 -0.92 2.02
N ASN A 38 8.79 0.17 2.75
CA ASN A 38 10.05 0.91 2.72
C ASN A 38 10.93 0.49 3.90
N ASP A 39 11.83 -0.45 3.66
CA ASP A 39 12.83 -0.93 4.64
C ASP A 39 14.24 -0.38 4.35
N HIS A 40 14.36 0.69 3.56
CA HIS A 40 15.65 1.34 3.39
C HIS A 40 16.16 1.87 4.73
N LEU A 41 17.46 1.73 4.97
CA LEU A 41 18.12 2.37 6.12
C LEU A 41 17.91 3.88 6.03
N ILE A 42 17.77 4.56 7.18
CA ILE A 42 17.55 6.02 7.22
C ILE A 42 18.71 6.78 6.54
N GLY A 43 19.93 6.24 6.59
CA GLY A 43 21.10 6.79 5.88
C GLY A 43 21.18 6.43 4.39
N CYS A 44 20.23 5.67 3.84
CA CYS A 44 20.21 5.35 2.42
C CYS A 44 19.85 6.60 1.61
N PHE A 45 20.59 6.87 0.54
CA PHE A 45 20.36 8.01 -0.34
C PHE A 45 18.95 8.07 -0.96
N ARG A 46 18.22 6.94 -0.99
CA ARG A 46 16.84 6.84 -1.51
C ARG A 46 15.76 6.86 -0.43
N TYR A 47 16.13 6.85 0.86
CA TYR A 47 15.17 6.75 1.95
C TYR A 47 14.14 7.88 1.90
N GLN A 48 14.59 9.11 1.69
CA GLN A 48 13.70 10.28 1.60
C GLN A 48 12.73 10.17 0.42
N ASP A 49 13.22 9.85 -0.77
CA ASP A 49 12.38 9.70 -1.97
C ASP A 49 11.28 8.65 -1.76
N CYS A 50 11.64 7.48 -1.22
CA CYS A 50 10.70 6.40 -0.93
C CYS A 50 9.67 6.76 0.17
N CYS A 51 10.01 7.65 1.10
CA CYS A 51 9.07 8.13 2.12
C CYS A 51 8.01 9.09 1.53
N VAL A 52 8.39 9.94 0.56
CA VAL A 52 7.47 10.92 -0.04
C VAL A 52 6.37 10.24 -0.87
N ASP A 53 6.70 9.16 -1.59
CA ASP A 53 5.73 8.45 -2.44
C ASP A 53 4.55 7.87 -1.64
N ALA A 54 4.77 7.45 -0.39
CA ALA A 54 3.72 6.92 0.46
C ALA A 54 2.62 7.95 0.78
N GLU A 55 2.98 9.23 0.97
CA GLU A 55 2.02 10.30 1.29
C GLU A 55 1.22 10.77 0.07
N THR A 56 1.83 10.78 -1.12
CA THR A 56 1.15 11.23 -2.35
C THR A 56 0.01 10.31 -2.79
N ILE A 57 0.10 9.00 -2.51
CA ILE A 57 -0.97 8.03 -2.80
C ILE A 57 -2.20 8.30 -1.93
N THR A 58 -2.01 8.55 -0.63
CA THR A 58 -3.14 8.78 0.30
C THR A 58 -3.83 10.12 0.06
N THR A 59 -3.06 11.17 -0.26
CA THR A 59 -3.60 12.52 -0.55
C THR A 59 -4.34 12.57 -1.88
N LYS A 60 -3.85 11.89 -2.93
CA LYS A 60 -4.57 11.76 -4.21
C LYS A 60 -5.89 10.99 -4.04
N ALA A 61 -5.90 9.90 -3.27
CA ALA A 61 -7.11 9.14 -2.97
C ALA A 61 -8.14 9.96 -2.17
N LYS A 62 -7.69 10.72 -1.15
CA LYS A 62 -8.53 11.66 -0.40
C LYS A 62 -9.09 12.76 -1.31
N LYS A 63 -8.26 13.41 -2.14
CA LYS A 63 -8.69 14.46 -3.08
C LYS A 63 -9.73 13.97 -4.10
N LYS A 64 -9.58 12.75 -4.63
CA LYS A 64 -10.56 12.14 -5.54
C LYS A 64 -11.90 11.87 -4.84
N ARG A 65 -11.86 11.40 -3.59
CA ARG A 65 -13.06 11.17 -2.77
C ARG A 65 -13.77 12.48 -2.42
N THR A 66 -13.06 13.52 -2.01
CA THR A 66 -13.64 14.84 -1.68
C THR A 66 -14.28 15.52 -2.89
N ARG A 67 -13.71 15.34 -4.09
CA ARG A 67 -14.28 15.90 -5.32
C ARG A 67 -15.63 15.26 -5.69
N VAL A 68 -15.78 13.95 -5.51
CA VAL A 68 -17.02 13.23 -5.82
C VAL A 68 -18.14 13.63 -4.87
N ILE A 69 -17.88 13.68 -3.56
CA ILE A 69 -18.88 14.09 -2.57
C ILE A 69 -19.31 15.55 -2.75
N ASN A 70 -18.38 16.46 -3.07
CA ASN A 70 -18.71 17.86 -3.29
C ASN A 70 -19.53 18.04 -4.56
N ASN A 71 -19.23 17.29 -5.62
CA ASN A 71 -20.02 17.32 -6.85
C ASN A 71 -21.44 16.75 -6.63
N PHE A 72 -21.57 15.69 -5.84
CA PHE A 72 -22.88 15.10 -5.50
C PHE A 72 -23.73 16.03 -4.62
N SER A 73 -23.11 16.69 -3.63
CA SER A 73 -23.80 17.70 -2.80
C SER A 73 -24.24 18.93 -3.60
N ALA A 74 -23.48 19.32 -4.63
CA ALA A 74 -23.87 20.41 -5.53
C ALA A 74 -25.10 20.04 -6.39
N ILE A 75 -25.17 18.79 -6.88
CA ILE A 75 -26.32 18.28 -7.65
C ILE A 75 -27.60 18.24 -6.81
N LEU A 76 -27.51 17.82 -5.54
CA LEU A 76 -28.64 17.76 -4.62
C LEU A 76 -29.15 19.13 -4.17
N LYS A 77 -28.34 20.19 -4.26
CA LYS A 77 -28.74 21.58 -3.91
C LYS A 77 -29.26 22.37 -5.11
N ALA A 78 -29.18 21.80 -6.31
CA ALA A 78 -29.66 22.42 -7.55
C ALA A 78 -31.06 21.93 -7.98
N ASN A 79 -31.71 21.12 -7.14
CA ASN A 79 -33.13 20.75 -7.21
C ASN A 79 -33.85 21.25 -5.95
#